data_AF-A0A921TDJ9-F1
#
_entry.id   AF-A0A921TDJ9-F1
#
_cell.length_a   1.000
_cell.length_b   1.000
_cell.length_c   1.000
_cell.angle_alpha   90.00
_cell.angle_beta   90.00
_cell.angle_gamma   90.00
#
_symmetry.space_group_name_H-M   'P 1'
#
loop_
_entity.id
_entity.type
_entity.pdbx_description
1 polymer ?
#
loop_
_entity_poly.entity_id
_entity_poly.type
_entity_poly.pdbx_seq_one_letter_code
_entity_poly.pdbx_strand_id
1 'polypeptide(L)'
;MTASISLYLDTPEDTDALAREIAGRLRAGDTLLLEGQIGAGKSHFARAAIASMMERTGEIEDIPSPTYTIVQEYTVGTHWIVHADLYRIGDAQEVIELGLDGAFDEGICFVEWPERLAEHRPQEALTLQLEPEGEGRRLTVRGPAPIAARLFARDAAQGTAPGRALMVFAAGFGTRMRPLTLDRPKPLIEVAGRTLLDHALELAIPAGAGPVAVNTHYLPRQIEDHLRGRGIAISHEPELLDTAGGLRAALPHLGTAPLFTLNSDMVWSGPNPLRQLGEAWRRGMGALLLLVPGERAAGRKAATGDFDLDPSGRLIRGGPLVYTGAQIIDPAILGALPPGPSSLNAAWDALAAQGRLHGIVHEGGWCDVGHPGGIAIAEAMLAEAGDV
;
A
#
# COMPACT_ATOMS: atom_id res chain seq x y z
N MET A 1 -11.18 -11.11 -27.18
CA MET A 1 -11.71 -11.02 -25.80
C MET A 1 -11.50 -9.59 -25.33
N THR A 2 -12.54 -8.92 -24.83
CA THR A 2 -12.45 -7.57 -24.26
C THR A 2 -12.17 -7.67 -22.76
N ALA A 3 -11.19 -6.91 -22.27
CA ALA A 3 -10.90 -6.79 -20.84
C ALA A 3 -11.64 -5.60 -20.24
N SER A 4 -12.00 -5.70 -18.97
CA SER A 4 -12.51 -4.58 -18.18
C SER A 4 -11.79 -4.54 -16.83
N ILE A 5 -11.18 -3.40 -16.51
CA ILE A 5 -10.46 -3.17 -15.24
C ILE A 5 -11.04 -1.92 -14.61
N SER A 6 -11.22 -1.90 -13.29
CA SER A 6 -11.71 -0.73 -12.56
C SER A 6 -10.81 -0.45 -11.36
N LEU A 7 -10.38 0.80 -11.23
CA LEU A 7 -9.44 1.29 -10.21
C LEU A 7 -10.00 2.57 -9.58
N TYR A 8 -9.80 2.73 -8.26
CA TYR A 8 -10.03 4.00 -7.59
C TYR A 8 -8.69 4.72 -7.45
N LEU A 9 -8.65 6.00 -7.81
CA LEU A 9 -7.49 6.88 -7.67
C LEU A 9 -7.90 7.97 -6.68
N ASP A 10 -7.32 7.95 -5.49
CA ASP A 10 -7.78 8.79 -4.38
C ASP A 10 -7.29 10.23 -4.56
N THR A 11 -6.05 10.38 -5.06
CA THR A 11 -5.41 11.68 -5.25
C THR A 11 -4.96 11.92 -6.70
N PRO A 12 -4.63 13.18 -7.08
CA PRO A 12 -3.92 13.45 -8.33
C PRO A 12 -2.59 12.67 -8.44
N GLU A 13 -1.87 12.51 -7.33
CA GLU A 13 -0.60 11.77 -7.28
C GLU A 13 -0.77 10.28 -7.62
N ASP A 14 -1.92 9.67 -7.29
CA ASP A 14 -2.25 8.30 -7.72
C ASP A 14 -2.45 8.22 -9.24
N THR A 15 -3.02 9.28 -9.84
CA THR A 15 -3.16 9.38 -11.30
C THR A 15 -1.79 9.49 -11.96
N ASP A 16 -0.90 10.32 -11.40
CA ASP A 16 0.47 10.44 -11.86
C ASP A 16 1.24 9.12 -11.73
N ALA A 17 1.13 8.44 -10.59
CA ALA A 17 1.80 7.17 -10.35
C ALA A 17 1.38 6.11 -11.37
N LEU A 18 0.06 6.01 -11.64
CA LEU A 18 -0.47 5.10 -12.64
C LEU A 18 -0.02 5.49 -14.06
N ALA A 19 -0.03 6.77 -14.40
CA ALA A 19 0.43 7.27 -15.69
C ALA A 19 1.90 6.93 -15.94
N ARG A 20 2.77 7.13 -14.94
CA ARG A 20 4.19 6.75 -14.99
C ARG A 20 4.38 5.25 -15.18
N GLU A 21 3.60 4.43 -14.48
CA GLU A 21 3.65 2.97 -14.60
C GLU A 21 3.29 2.51 -16.01
N ILE A 22 2.14 2.98 -16.53
CA ILE A 22 1.67 2.65 -17.88
C ILE A 22 2.70 3.14 -18.91
N ALA A 23 3.22 4.36 -18.75
CA ALA A 23 4.25 4.91 -19.62
C ALA A 23 5.48 4.01 -19.73
N GLY A 24 5.87 3.30 -18.66
CA GLY A 24 6.99 2.35 -18.66
C GLY A 24 6.78 1.14 -19.56
N ARG A 25 5.54 0.87 -19.99
CA ARG A 25 5.16 -0.32 -20.77
C ARG A 25 4.59 0.00 -22.15
N LEU A 26 4.35 1.29 -22.45
CA LEU A 26 3.91 1.75 -23.76
C LEU A 26 4.94 1.44 -24.84
N ARG A 27 4.45 1.16 -26.04
CA ARG A 27 5.23 0.85 -27.24
C ARG A 27 4.59 1.53 -28.46
N ALA A 28 5.37 1.71 -29.52
CA ALA A 28 4.83 2.13 -30.81
C ALA A 28 3.62 1.26 -31.22
N GLY A 29 2.58 1.92 -31.73
CA GLY A 29 1.26 1.36 -32.05
C GLY A 29 0.26 1.37 -30.88
N ASP A 30 0.67 1.74 -29.65
CA ASP A 30 -0.27 1.82 -28.53
C ASP A 30 -1.10 3.10 -28.57
N THR A 31 -2.42 2.95 -28.59
CA THR A 31 -3.36 4.08 -28.52
C THR A 31 -4.20 4.01 -27.25
N LEU A 32 -4.13 5.07 -26.44
CA LEU A 32 -4.96 5.29 -25.24
C LEU A 32 -6.02 6.36 -25.52
N LEU A 33 -7.29 5.94 -25.47
CA LEU A 33 -8.45 6.80 -25.65
C LEU A 33 -8.94 7.28 -24.28
N LEU A 34 -8.85 8.57 -24.01
CA LEU A 34 -9.13 9.18 -22.71
C LEU A 34 -10.56 9.75 -22.72
N GLU A 35 -11.45 9.11 -21.96
CA GLU A 35 -12.86 9.49 -21.82
C GLU A 35 -13.13 10.09 -20.44
N GLY A 36 -14.10 10.99 -20.35
CA GLY A 36 -14.52 11.59 -19.08
C GLY A 36 -14.92 13.06 -19.23
N GLN A 37 -15.62 13.59 -18.23
CA GLN A 37 -16.09 14.98 -18.25
C GLN A 37 -14.95 16.01 -18.22
N ILE A 38 -15.28 17.29 -18.42
CA ILE A 38 -14.34 18.40 -18.23
C ILE A 38 -13.80 18.34 -16.79
N GLY A 39 -12.48 18.46 -16.63
CA GLY A 39 -11.84 18.35 -15.32
C GLY A 39 -11.61 16.94 -14.79
N ALA A 40 -11.98 15.88 -15.53
CA ALA A 40 -11.76 14.49 -15.11
C ALA A 40 -10.29 14.04 -15.03
N GLY A 41 -9.34 14.90 -15.43
CA GLY A 41 -7.90 14.60 -15.36
C GLY A 41 -7.30 13.93 -16.60
N LYS A 42 -8.00 13.93 -17.75
CA LYS A 42 -7.53 13.37 -19.02
C LYS A 42 -6.16 13.94 -19.46
N SER A 43 -6.08 15.26 -19.65
CA SER A 43 -4.82 15.91 -20.04
C SER A 43 -3.73 15.78 -18.98
N HIS A 44 -4.10 15.74 -17.70
CA HIS A 44 -3.16 15.50 -16.61
C HIS A 44 -2.53 14.11 -16.71
N PHE A 45 -3.33 13.06 -16.94
CA PHE A 45 -2.84 11.69 -17.16
C PHE A 45 -1.90 11.60 -18.39
N ALA A 46 -2.30 12.16 -19.54
CA ALA A 46 -1.47 12.14 -20.74
C ALA A 46 -0.12 12.84 -20.51
N ARG A 47 -0.15 14.03 -19.92
CA ARG A 47 1.06 14.80 -19.64
C ARG A 47 1.98 14.10 -18.64
N ALA A 48 1.43 13.50 -17.58
CA ALA A 48 2.20 12.74 -16.61
C ALA A 48 2.88 11.51 -17.24
N ALA A 49 2.19 10.83 -18.16
CA ALA A 49 2.77 9.72 -18.91
C ALA A 49 3.91 10.18 -19.82
N ILE A 50 3.71 11.25 -20.60
CA ILE A 50 4.72 11.82 -21.50
C ILE A 50 5.94 12.31 -20.72
N ALA A 51 5.73 13.05 -19.62
CA ALA A 51 6.78 13.51 -18.73
C ALA A 51 7.62 12.34 -18.20
N SER A 52 6.97 11.25 -17.77
CA SER A 52 7.66 10.04 -17.33
C SER A 52 8.52 9.41 -18.42
N MET A 53 8.08 9.46 -19.69
CA MET A 53 8.88 8.96 -20.81
C MET A 53 10.12 9.82 -21.02
N MET A 54 9.97 11.15 -21.01
CA MET A 54 11.06 12.12 -21.19
C MET A 54 12.10 12.06 -20.08
N GLU A 55 11.66 11.95 -18.81
CA GLU A 55 12.53 11.81 -17.65
C GLU A 55 13.49 10.60 -17.76
N ARG A 56 13.04 9.51 -18.40
CA ARG A 56 13.85 8.30 -18.57
C ARG A 56 14.95 8.42 -19.62
N THR A 57 14.79 9.33 -20.58
CA THR A 57 15.83 9.62 -21.58
C THR A 57 16.68 10.82 -21.20
N GLY A 58 16.29 11.57 -20.16
CA GLY A 58 16.95 12.81 -19.73
C GLY A 58 16.57 14.00 -20.61
N GLU A 59 15.54 13.86 -21.44
CA GLU A 59 14.96 14.94 -22.22
C GLU A 59 14.02 15.75 -21.33
N ILE A 60 14.05 17.08 -21.45
CA ILE A 60 13.18 17.97 -20.69
C ILE A 60 12.62 19.01 -21.66
N GLU A 61 11.34 18.86 -22.00
CA GLU A 61 10.57 19.81 -22.79
C GLU A 61 9.28 20.14 -22.05
N ASP A 62 8.71 21.32 -22.32
CA ASP A 62 7.37 21.65 -21.84
C ASP A 62 6.32 20.81 -22.57
N ILE A 63 5.31 20.33 -21.83
CA ILE A 63 4.24 19.46 -22.35
C ILE A 63 2.93 20.23 -22.16
N PRO A 64 2.62 21.21 -23.04
CA PRO A 64 1.38 21.96 -22.95
C PRO A 64 0.19 21.05 -23.29
N SER A 65 -1.00 21.39 -22.78
CA SER A 65 -2.22 20.71 -23.21
C SER A 65 -2.49 21.02 -24.70
N PRO A 66 -2.76 20.02 -25.55
CA PRO A 66 -3.07 20.25 -26.96
C PRO A 66 -4.43 20.89 -27.19
N THR A 67 -5.20 21.26 -26.16
CA THR A 67 -6.54 21.85 -26.26
C THR A 67 -6.68 22.99 -27.28
N TYR A 68 -5.62 23.77 -27.54
CA TYR A 68 -5.62 24.81 -28.59
C TYR A 68 -4.96 24.40 -29.90
N THR A 69 -3.97 23.52 -29.85
CA THR A 69 -3.20 23.06 -31.02
C THR A 69 -3.81 21.82 -31.67
N ILE A 70 -4.80 21.23 -31.00
CA ILE A 70 -5.51 19.98 -31.31
C ILE A 70 -4.59 18.76 -31.25
N VAL A 71 -3.38 18.84 -31.79
CA VAL A 71 -2.36 17.79 -31.78
C VAL A 71 -1.03 18.38 -31.30
N GLN A 72 -0.35 17.65 -30.43
CA GLN A 72 1.04 17.87 -30.03
C GLN A 72 1.84 16.60 -30.28
N GLU A 73 3.05 16.77 -30.80
CA GLU A 73 3.94 15.66 -31.12
C GLU A 73 5.24 15.80 -30.35
N TYR A 74 5.72 14.67 -29.85
CA TYR A 74 6.97 14.57 -29.10
C TYR A 74 7.81 13.44 -29.66
N THR A 75 9.12 13.63 -29.69
CA THR A 75 10.08 12.54 -29.93
C THR A 75 10.81 12.30 -28.63
N VAL A 76 10.71 11.09 -28.07
CA VAL A 76 11.33 10.72 -26.79
C VAL A 76 12.15 9.45 -26.98
N GLY A 77 13.46 9.59 -27.00
CA GLY A 77 14.38 8.51 -27.41
C GLY A 77 14.03 7.99 -28.81
N THR A 78 13.52 6.76 -28.91
CA THR A 78 13.10 6.15 -30.18
C THR A 78 11.58 6.18 -30.39
N HIS A 79 10.82 6.78 -29.49
CA HIS A 79 9.36 6.80 -29.55
C HIS A 79 8.86 8.12 -30.13
N TRP A 80 7.98 8.03 -31.13
CA TRP A 80 7.13 9.13 -31.55
C TRP A 80 5.84 9.09 -30.72
N ILE A 81 5.51 10.19 -30.05
CA ILE A 81 4.34 10.31 -29.18
C ILE A 81 3.44 11.40 -29.72
N VAL A 82 2.14 11.11 -29.81
CA VAL A 82 1.11 12.05 -30.27
C VAL A 82 0.06 12.23 -29.18
N HIS A 83 -0.13 13.46 -28.72
CA HIS A 83 -1.19 13.84 -27.79
C HIS A 83 -2.22 14.71 -28.53
N ALA A 84 -3.41 14.16 -28.74
CA ALA A 84 -4.51 14.85 -29.42
C ALA A 84 -5.66 15.17 -28.44
N ASP A 85 -6.19 16.38 -28.50
CA ASP A 85 -7.41 16.81 -27.81
C ASP A 85 -8.46 17.22 -28.85
N LEU A 86 -9.42 16.32 -29.08
CA LEU A 86 -10.42 16.47 -30.13
C LEU A 86 -11.65 17.26 -29.70
N TYR A 87 -11.66 17.86 -28.49
CA TYR A 87 -12.85 18.53 -27.94
C TYR A 87 -13.53 19.52 -28.90
N ARG A 88 -12.71 20.21 -29.72
CA ARG A 88 -13.12 21.25 -30.66
C ARG A 88 -13.46 20.76 -32.06
N ILE A 89 -13.18 19.50 -32.38
CA ILE A 89 -13.43 18.92 -33.70
C ILE A 89 -14.93 18.72 -33.89
N GLY A 90 -15.51 19.40 -34.87
CA GLY A 90 -16.95 19.39 -35.12
C GLY A 90 -17.41 18.23 -35.98
N ASP A 91 -16.59 17.83 -36.95
CA ASP A 91 -16.87 16.83 -37.98
C ASP A 91 -15.81 15.72 -37.94
N ALA A 92 -16.22 14.47 -38.15
CA ALA A 92 -15.31 13.34 -38.27
C ALA A 92 -14.35 13.49 -39.47
N GLN A 93 -14.72 14.22 -40.53
CA GLN A 93 -13.82 14.48 -41.66
C GLN A 93 -12.59 15.33 -41.27
N GLU A 94 -12.74 16.24 -40.29
CA GLU A 94 -11.61 17.05 -39.80
C GLU A 94 -10.55 16.18 -39.11
N VAL A 95 -10.93 15.02 -38.56
CA VAL A 95 -9.99 14.06 -37.94
C VAL A 95 -9.01 13.51 -38.98
N ILE A 96 -9.46 13.30 -40.22
CA ILE A 96 -8.61 12.79 -41.31
C ILE A 96 -7.50 13.79 -41.62
N GLU A 97 -7.80 15.09 -41.58
CA GLU A 97 -6.84 16.16 -41.84
C GLU A 97 -5.77 16.28 -40.74
N LEU A 98 -6.04 15.76 -39.54
CA LEU A 98 -5.05 15.71 -38.43
C LEU A 98 -3.96 14.66 -38.65
N GLY A 99 -4.11 13.74 -39.61
CA GLY A 99 -3.09 12.75 -39.94
C GLY A 99 -2.84 11.69 -38.85
N LEU A 100 -3.81 11.46 -37.97
CA LEU A 100 -3.67 10.53 -36.84
C LEU A 100 -3.52 9.06 -37.26
N ASP A 101 -3.94 8.69 -38.48
CA ASP A 101 -3.86 7.31 -38.96
C ASP A 101 -2.42 6.75 -38.91
N GLY A 102 -1.44 7.53 -39.35
CA GLY A 102 -0.02 7.13 -39.27
C GLY A 102 0.48 7.05 -37.82
N ALA A 103 -0.03 7.92 -36.95
CA ALA A 103 0.31 7.92 -35.53
C ALA A 103 -0.27 6.70 -34.79
N PHE A 104 -1.45 6.22 -35.18
CA PHE A 104 -2.04 5.01 -34.60
C PHE A 104 -1.23 3.75 -34.92
N ASP A 105 -0.57 3.72 -36.09
CA ASP A 105 0.25 2.58 -36.52
C ASP A 105 1.67 2.63 -35.94
N GLU A 106 2.32 3.80 -35.95
CA GLU A 106 3.76 3.93 -35.66
C GLU A 106 4.07 4.65 -34.34
N GLY A 107 3.12 5.39 -33.78
CA GLY A 107 3.31 6.23 -32.60
C GLY A 107 2.72 5.66 -31.31
N ILE A 108 2.98 6.33 -30.20
CA ILE A 108 2.23 6.18 -28.95
C ILE A 108 1.22 7.32 -28.90
N CYS A 109 -0.07 6.99 -28.89
CA CYS A 109 -1.13 7.98 -29.00
C CYS A 109 -1.91 8.14 -27.69
N PHE A 110 -2.10 9.39 -27.26
CA PHE A 110 -3.06 9.78 -26.24
C PHE A 110 -4.13 10.64 -26.90
N VAL A 111 -5.38 10.16 -26.94
CA VAL A 111 -6.48 10.88 -27.59
C VAL A 111 -7.56 11.21 -26.59
N GLU A 112 -7.75 12.50 -26.31
CA GLU A 112 -8.87 13.00 -25.50
C GLU A 112 -10.11 13.24 -26.37
N TRP A 113 -11.28 13.02 -25.77
CA TRP A 113 -12.58 13.12 -26.45
C TRP A 113 -12.67 12.19 -27.68
N PRO A 114 -12.38 10.88 -27.50
CA PRO A 114 -12.29 9.91 -28.58
C PRO A 114 -13.61 9.65 -29.29
N GLU A 115 -14.75 10.09 -28.74
CA GLU A 115 -16.04 10.05 -29.43
C GLU A 115 -16.03 10.84 -30.75
N ARG A 116 -15.12 11.82 -30.90
CA ARG A 116 -14.96 12.60 -32.12
C ARG A 116 -14.28 11.83 -33.25
N LEU A 117 -13.59 10.73 -32.94
CA LEU A 117 -13.00 9.84 -33.96
C LEU A 117 -14.07 9.11 -34.80
N ALA A 118 -15.29 8.95 -34.27
CA ALA A 118 -16.37 8.20 -34.91
C ALA A 118 -15.89 6.84 -35.49
N GLU A 119 -15.91 6.68 -36.82
CA GLU A 119 -15.50 5.45 -37.51
C GLU A 119 -13.97 5.24 -37.58
N HIS A 120 -13.19 6.28 -37.28
CA HIS A 120 -11.72 6.24 -37.25
C HIS A 120 -11.13 5.74 -35.92
N ARG A 121 -11.99 5.29 -34.99
CA ARG A 121 -11.53 4.76 -33.70
C ARG A 121 -10.72 3.46 -33.92
N PRO A 122 -9.45 3.39 -33.49
CA PRO A 122 -8.64 2.19 -33.73
C PRO A 122 -9.18 0.99 -32.93
N GLN A 123 -9.31 -0.18 -33.58
CA GLN A 123 -9.86 -1.38 -32.95
C GLN A 123 -8.98 -1.91 -31.81
N GLU A 124 -7.66 -1.73 -31.93
CA GLU A 124 -6.69 -2.17 -30.94
C GLU A 124 -6.45 -1.16 -29.81
N ALA A 125 -7.17 -0.03 -29.80
CA ALA A 125 -7.02 1.00 -28.80
C ALA A 125 -7.62 0.60 -27.45
N LEU A 126 -7.00 1.10 -26.38
CA LEU A 126 -7.47 0.92 -25.01
C LEU A 126 -8.17 2.19 -24.52
N THR A 127 -9.38 2.03 -24.02
CA THR A 127 -10.20 3.13 -23.51
C THR A 127 -10.03 3.27 -22.00
N LEU A 128 -9.67 4.47 -21.54
CA LEU A 128 -9.50 4.85 -20.15
C LEU A 128 -10.55 5.92 -19.82
N GLN A 129 -11.61 5.52 -19.13
CA GLN A 129 -12.70 6.39 -18.71
C GLN A 129 -12.46 6.87 -17.28
N LEU A 130 -12.32 8.18 -17.09
CA LEU A 130 -12.10 8.85 -15.82
C LEU A 130 -13.39 9.53 -15.33
N GLU A 131 -13.88 9.13 -14.17
CA GLU A 131 -15.11 9.67 -13.57
C GLU A 131 -14.85 10.08 -12.12
N PRO A 132 -15.25 11.29 -11.67
CA PRO A 132 -15.16 11.67 -10.27
C PRO A 132 -15.97 10.73 -9.38
N GLU A 133 -15.38 10.33 -8.26
CA GLU A 133 -16.06 9.53 -7.24
C GLU A 133 -15.52 9.90 -5.87
N GLY A 134 -16.39 10.38 -4.97
CA GLY A 134 -15.95 10.90 -3.67
C GLY A 134 -15.02 12.10 -3.83
N GLU A 135 -13.90 12.09 -3.11
CA GLU A 135 -12.83 13.08 -3.24
C GLU A 135 -11.81 12.74 -4.36
N GLY A 136 -11.86 11.51 -4.87
CA GLY A 136 -10.99 11.00 -5.92
C GLY A 136 -11.70 10.77 -7.26
N ARG A 137 -11.24 9.75 -8.00
CA ARG A 137 -11.81 9.34 -9.30
C ARG A 137 -11.76 7.84 -9.52
N ARG A 138 -12.77 7.33 -10.21
CA ARG A 138 -12.84 5.97 -10.76
C ARG A 138 -12.22 5.98 -12.15
N LEU A 139 -11.22 5.13 -12.37
CA LEU A 139 -10.74 4.78 -13.70
C LEU A 139 -11.37 3.46 -14.13
N THR A 140 -12.04 3.45 -15.27
CA THR A 140 -12.54 2.24 -15.93
C THR A 140 -11.82 2.04 -17.26
N VAL A 141 -11.18 0.88 -17.41
CA VAL A 141 -10.41 0.51 -18.60
C VAL A 141 -11.20 -0.49 -19.42
N ARG A 142 -11.27 -0.30 -20.73
CA ARG A 142 -11.96 -1.21 -21.68
C ARG A 142 -11.18 -1.31 -22.99
N GLY A 143 -11.07 -2.51 -23.54
CA GLY A 143 -10.45 -2.73 -24.86
C GLY A 143 -9.88 -4.14 -25.03
N PRO A 144 -8.98 -4.36 -26.00
CA PRO A 144 -8.41 -5.67 -26.26
C PRO A 144 -7.63 -6.20 -25.05
N ALA A 145 -7.89 -7.45 -24.69
CA ALA A 145 -7.26 -8.08 -23.53
C ALA A 145 -5.71 -8.08 -23.58
N PRO A 146 -5.02 -8.26 -24.73
CA PRO A 146 -3.55 -8.28 -24.75
C PRO A 146 -2.90 -6.94 -24.37
N ILE A 147 -3.37 -5.82 -24.92
CA ILE A 147 -2.86 -4.48 -24.58
C ILE A 147 -3.23 -4.11 -23.14
N ALA A 148 -4.48 -4.37 -22.73
CA ALA A 148 -4.91 -4.16 -21.34
C ALA A 148 -4.04 -4.97 -20.37
N ALA A 149 -3.82 -6.26 -20.65
CA ALA A 149 -3.02 -7.14 -19.81
C ALA A 149 -1.53 -6.79 -19.81
N ARG A 150 -1.00 -6.06 -20.80
CA ARG A 150 0.39 -5.58 -20.83
C ARG A 150 0.54 -4.23 -20.12
N LEU A 151 -0.30 -3.25 -20.43
CA LEU A 151 -0.21 -1.90 -19.87
C LEU A 151 -0.63 -1.89 -18.40
N PHE A 152 -1.71 -2.62 -18.10
CA PHE A 152 -2.17 -2.94 -16.75
C PHE A 152 -1.72 -4.34 -16.35
N ALA A 153 -0.69 -4.90 -17.01
CA ALA A 153 0.10 -5.96 -16.40
C ALA A 153 0.48 -5.39 -15.06
N ARG A 154 -0.08 -5.90 -13.98
CA ARG A 154 0.57 -5.70 -12.71
C ARG A 154 1.96 -6.27 -12.93
N ASP A 155 2.99 -5.41 -13.02
CA ASP A 155 4.35 -5.90 -12.88
C ASP A 155 4.31 -6.86 -11.70
N ALA A 156 5.16 -7.87 -11.72
CA ALA A 156 5.42 -8.61 -10.51
C ALA A 156 5.81 -7.68 -9.31
N ALA A 157 5.95 -6.36 -9.56
CA ALA A 157 6.17 -5.23 -8.69
C ALA A 157 4.97 -4.27 -8.38
N GLN A 158 3.73 -4.41 -8.90
CA GLN A 158 2.59 -3.58 -8.40
C GLN A 158 1.28 -4.33 -8.06
N GLY A 159 0.97 -4.31 -6.75
CA GLY A 159 -0.29 -4.61 -6.06
C GLY A 159 -1.09 -5.86 -6.41
N THR A 160 -0.89 -6.99 -5.74
CA THR A 160 -2.05 -7.52 -5.00
C THR A 160 -2.27 -6.54 -3.87
N ALA A 161 -3.49 -6.02 -3.69
CA ALA A 161 -3.82 -5.38 -2.42
C ALA A 161 -3.37 -6.35 -1.32
N PRO A 162 -2.72 -5.89 -0.24
CA PRO A 162 -2.38 -6.79 0.85
C PRO A 162 -3.67 -7.55 1.22
N GLY A 163 -3.54 -8.84 1.46
CA GLY A 163 -4.57 -9.56 2.16
C GLY A 163 -4.92 -8.75 3.40
N ARG A 164 -6.19 -8.39 3.55
CA ARG A 164 -6.63 -7.56 4.67
C ARG A 164 -6.51 -8.29 6.01
N ALA A 165 -6.07 -9.55 6.00
CA ALA A 165 -5.91 -10.37 7.19
C ALA A 165 -4.97 -9.71 8.21
N LEU A 166 -5.26 -9.90 9.49
CA LEU A 166 -4.49 -9.34 10.60
C LEU A 166 -4.14 -10.42 11.61
N MET A 167 -2.86 -10.51 11.95
CA MET A 167 -2.35 -11.27 13.08
C MET A 167 -2.03 -10.32 14.24
N VAL A 168 -2.57 -10.58 15.44
CA VAL A 168 -2.17 -9.85 16.66
C VAL A 168 -1.40 -10.79 17.61
N PHE A 169 -0.18 -10.39 17.97
CA PHE A 169 0.67 -11.15 18.87
C PHE A 169 0.31 -10.90 20.35
N ALA A 170 -0.13 -11.96 21.04
CA ALA A 170 -0.62 -11.94 22.42
C ALA A 170 -0.15 -13.13 23.28
N ALA A 171 0.77 -13.97 22.78
CA ALA A 171 1.26 -15.17 23.48
C ALA A 171 2.30 -14.93 24.60
N GLY A 172 2.93 -13.75 24.66
CA GLY A 172 4.08 -13.51 25.53
C GLY A 172 3.80 -13.56 27.05
N PHE A 173 4.78 -14.01 27.83
CA PHE A 173 4.69 -14.08 29.30
C PHE A 173 4.57 -12.72 30.01
N GLY A 174 4.92 -11.62 29.34
CA GLY A 174 4.83 -10.28 29.94
C GLY A 174 5.69 -10.09 31.19
N THR A 175 6.82 -10.77 31.33
CA THR A 175 7.64 -10.78 32.56
C THR A 175 8.09 -9.40 33.02
N ARG A 176 8.34 -8.47 32.08
CA ARG A 176 8.72 -7.07 32.34
C ARG A 176 7.59 -6.23 32.97
N MET A 177 6.36 -6.72 32.95
CA MET A 177 5.17 -6.07 33.52
C MET A 177 4.82 -6.55 34.92
N ARG A 178 5.60 -7.47 35.50
CA ARG A 178 5.34 -7.95 36.87
C ARG A 178 5.36 -6.78 37.88
N PRO A 179 4.48 -6.80 38.90
CA PRO A 179 3.59 -7.91 39.28
C PRO A 179 2.27 -7.99 38.51
N LEU A 180 1.96 -7.06 37.60
CA LEU A 180 0.67 -6.99 36.88
C LEU A 180 0.37 -8.22 36.03
N THR A 181 1.41 -9.00 35.69
CA THR A 181 1.32 -10.21 34.87
C THR A 181 1.52 -11.51 35.65
N LEU A 182 1.23 -11.53 36.96
CA LEU A 182 1.28 -12.77 37.75
C LEU A 182 0.03 -13.64 37.55
N ASP A 183 -1.13 -13.01 37.42
CA ASP A 183 -2.45 -13.65 37.32
C ASP A 183 -3.27 -13.16 36.11
N ARG A 184 -2.68 -12.29 35.28
CA ARG A 184 -3.30 -11.69 34.09
C ARG A 184 -2.30 -11.68 32.92
N PRO A 185 -2.70 -12.05 31.70
CA PRO A 185 -1.82 -11.93 30.55
C PRO A 185 -1.66 -10.45 30.18
N LYS A 186 -0.46 -10.06 29.74
CA LYS A 186 -0.14 -8.66 29.38
C LYS A 186 -1.17 -8.01 28.43
N PRO A 187 -1.66 -8.68 27.38
CA PRO A 187 -2.66 -8.09 26.47
C PRO A 187 -3.96 -7.66 27.16
N LEU A 188 -4.28 -8.17 28.35
CA LEU A 188 -5.48 -7.79 29.11
C LEU A 188 -5.21 -6.70 30.17
N ILE A 189 -4.00 -6.14 30.21
CA ILE A 189 -3.73 -4.94 31.02
C ILE A 189 -4.46 -3.74 30.40
N GLU A 190 -5.08 -2.94 31.25
CA GLU A 190 -5.83 -1.76 30.83
C GLU A 190 -4.95 -0.52 30.72
N VAL A 191 -5.24 0.29 29.69
CA VAL A 191 -4.71 1.63 29.44
C VAL A 191 -5.92 2.47 29.05
N ALA A 192 -6.19 3.57 29.76
CA ALA A 192 -7.33 4.45 29.48
C ALA A 192 -8.68 3.69 29.40
N GLY A 193 -8.90 2.73 30.31
CA GLY A 193 -10.15 1.96 30.42
C GLY A 193 -10.38 0.89 29.35
N ARG A 194 -9.41 0.62 28.48
CA ARG A 194 -9.46 -0.48 27.49
C ARG A 194 -8.25 -1.38 27.62
N THR A 195 -8.41 -2.67 27.32
CA THR A 195 -7.27 -3.58 27.32
C THR A 195 -6.30 -3.25 26.17
N LEU A 196 -5.02 -3.51 26.38
CA LEU A 196 -3.99 -3.40 25.34
C LEU A 196 -4.36 -4.18 24.05
N LEU A 197 -4.99 -5.34 24.21
CA LEU A 197 -5.51 -6.14 23.11
C LEU A 197 -6.66 -5.43 22.38
N ASP A 198 -7.60 -4.82 23.11
CA ASP A 198 -8.70 -4.06 22.50
C ASP A 198 -8.17 -2.85 21.73
N HIS A 199 -7.19 -2.11 22.28
CA HIS A 199 -6.52 -1.02 21.56
C HIS A 199 -5.97 -1.49 20.20
N ALA A 200 -5.30 -2.64 20.16
CA ALA A 200 -4.77 -3.19 18.91
C ALA A 200 -5.88 -3.65 17.94
N LEU A 201 -6.95 -4.26 18.46
CA LEU A 201 -8.07 -4.77 17.64
C LEU A 201 -8.95 -3.65 17.07
N GLU A 202 -9.11 -2.54 17.79
CA GLU A 202 -9.89 -1.38 17.35
C GLU A 202 -9.28 -0.72 16.10
N LEU A 203 -7.98 -0.89 15.87
CA LEU A 203 -7.31 -0.44 14.64
C LEU A 203 -7.79 -1.18 13.39
N ALA A 204 -8.30 -2.41 13.54
CA ALA A 204 -8.61 -3.29 12.41
C ALA A 204 -9.83 -2.81 11.60
N ILE A 205 -10.93 -2.48 12.26
CA ILE A 205 -12.20 -2.13 11.59
C ILE A 205 -12.05 -0.88 10.70
N PRO A 206 -11.50 0.25 11.19
CA PRO A 206 -11.31 1.43 10.35
C PRO A 206 -10.37 1.18 9.18
N ALA A 207 -9.40 0.27 9.30
CA ALA A 207 -8.51 -0.12 8.21
C ALA A 207 -9.13 -1.13 7.23
N GLY A 208 -10.32 -1.65 7.55
CA GLY A 208 -10.95 -2.74 6.80
C GLY A 208 -10.13 -4.04 6.89
N ALA A 209 -9.40 -4.24 7.99
CA ALA A 209 -8.60 -5.44 8.21
C ALA A 209 -9.49 -6.61 8.69
N GLY A 210 -9.32 -7.76 8.06
CA GLY A 210 -10.03 -9.01 8.31
C GLY A 210 -9.70 -10.05 7.23
N PRO A 211 -9.69 -11.36 7.54
CA PRO A 211 -9.95 -12.00 8.85
C PRO A 211 -8.88 -11.70 9.91
N VAL A 212 -9.22 -11.82 11.20
CA VAL A 212 -8.32 -11.52 12.32
C VAL A 212 -8.00 -12.79 13.11
N ALA A 213 -6.73 -12.99 13.47
CA ALA A 213 -6.28 -14.04 14.38
C ALA A 213 -5.44 -13.46 15.52
N VAL A 214 -5.55 -14.08 16.70
CA VAL A 214 -4.78 -13.74 17.90
C VAL A 214 -4.13 -15.02 18.42
N ASN A 215 -2.80 -15.00 18.64
CA ASN A 215 -2.14 -16.17 19.26
C ASN A 215 -2.19 -16.12 20.78
N THR A 216 -2.23 -17.28 21.42
CA THR A 216 -2.30 -17.40 22.88
C THR A 216 -1.32 -18.45 23.39
N HIS A 217 -0.67 -18.19 24.53
CA HIS A 217 0.18 -19.18 25.21
C HIS A 217 0.11 -19.00 26.73
N TYR A 218 0.54 -17.86 27.26
CA TYR A 218 0.44 -17.56 28.70
C TYR A 218 -1.00 -17.20 29.11
N LEU A 219 -1.57 -17.94 30.08
CA LEU A 219 -2.95 -17.78 30.55
C LEU A 219 -4.00 -17.70 29.42
N PRO A 220 -4.00 -18.68 28.48
CA PRO A 220 -4.69 -18.56 27.19
C PRO A 220 -6.21 -18.44 27.34
N ARG A 221 -6.79 -19.13 28.34
CA ARG A 221 -8.23 -19.10 28.63
C ARG A 221 -8.75 -17.69 28.90
N GLN A 222 -7.97 -16.82 29.54
CA GLN A 222 -8.44 -15.45 29.82
C GLN A 222 -8.57 -14.64 28.52
N ILE A 223 -7.65 -14.82 27.57
CA ILE A 223 -7.71 -14.16 26.26
C ILE A 223 -8.86 -14.76 25.43
N GLU A 224 -9.02 -16.07 25.44
CA GLU A 224 -10.14 -16.77 24.77
C GLU A 224 -11.50 -16.31 25.29
N ASP A 225 -11.64 -16.18 26.61
CA ASP A 225 -12.85 -15.68 27.27
C ASP A 225 -13.14 -14.23 26.85
N HIS A 226 -12.12 -13.36 26.81
CA HIS A 226 -12.24 -11.95 26.42
C HIS A 226 -12.68 -11.77 24.96
N LEU A 227 -12.22 -12.64 24.06
CA LEU A 227 -12.48 -12.59 22.62
C LEU A 227 -13.72 -13.38 22.18
N ARG A 228 -14.38 -14.11 23.09
CA ARG A 228 -15.52 -14.97 22.78
C ARG A 228 -16.61 -14.19 22.04
N GLY A 229 -17.05 -14.74 20.90
CA GLY A 229 -18.15 -14.19 20.11
C GLY A 229 -17.79 -13.01 19.20
N ARG A 230 -16.52 -12.58 19.16
CA ARG A 230 -16.08 -11.43 18.34
C ARG A 230 -15.69 -11.78 16.89
N GLY A 231 -15.83 -13.04 16.47
CA GLY A 231 -15.43 -13.47 15.12
C GLY A 231 -13.92 -13.47 14.87
N ILE A 232 -13.12 -13.52 15.94
CA ILE A 232 -11.66 -13.55 15.91
C ILE A 232 -11.18 -15.00 16.06
N ALA A 233 -10.25 -15.43 15.20
CA ALA A 233 -9.65 -16.75 15.29
C ALA A 233 -8.60 -16.82 16.41
N ILE A 234 -8.59 -17.90 17.18
CA ILE A 234 -7.57 -18.16 18.21
C ILE A 234 -6.55 -19.14 17.66
N SER A 235 -5.28 -18.72 17.60
CA SER A 235 -4.14 -19.56 17.25
C SER A 235 -3.39 -19.97 18.52
N HIS A 236 -3.84 -21.01 19.21
CA HIS A 236 -3.22 -21.44 20.46
C HIS A 236 -1.85 -22.11 20.22
N GLU A 237 -0.86 -21.72 21.04
CA GLU A 237 0.51 -22.23 21.01
C GLU A 237 0.76 -23.09 22.27
N PRO A 238 0.81 -24.43 22.15
CA PRO A 238 1.13 -25.31 23.27
C PRO A 238 2.54 -25.06 23.83
N GLU A 239 3.47 -24.75 22.93
CA GLU A 239 4.83 -24.30 23.20
C GLU A 239 5.01 -22.92 22.57
N LEU A 240 5.72 -22.01 23.23
CA LEU A 240 5.90 -20.66 22.71
C LEU A 240 6.72 -20.68 21.41
N LEU A 241 6.11 -20.24 20.30
CA LEU A 241 6.69 -20.34 18.95
C LEU A 241 7.43 -19.08 18.50
N ASP A 242 7.49 -18.04 19.34
CA ASP A 242 7.97 -16.71 18.97
C ASP A 242 7.16 -16.13 17.78
N THR A 243 7.51 -14.95 17.30
CA THR A 243 6.70 -14.14 16.37
C THR A 243 6.55 -14.75 14.98
N ALA A 244 7.61 -15.30 14.38
CA ALA A 244 7.52 -15.90 13.05
C ALA A 244 6.89 -17.30 13.10
N GLY A 245 7.19 -18.08 14.14
CA GLY A 245 6.55 -19.38 14.38
C GLY A 245 5.05 -19.23 14.68
N GLY A 246 4.68 -18.26 15.52
CA GLY A 246 3.28 -17.93 15.83
C GLY A 246 2.51 -17.45 14.60
N LEU A 247 3.12 -16.60 13.76
CA LEU A 247 2.51 -16.20 12.49
C LEU A 247 2.29 -17.41 11.57
N ARG A 248 3.29 -18.31 11.44
CA ARG A 248 3.19 -19.53 10.64
C ARG A 248 2.02 -20.41 11.10
N ALA A 249 1.84 -20.56 12.41
CA ALA A 249 0.75 -21.33 13.00
C ALA A 249 -0.64 -20.72 12.72
N ALA A 250 -0.72 -19.39 12.58
CA ALA A 250 -1.97 -18.67 12.32
C ALA A 250 -2.37 -18.63 10.82
N LEU A 251 -1.47 -18.92 9.87
CA LEU A 251 -1.76 -18.87 8.43
C LEU A 251 -2.99 -19.68 7.98
N PRO A 252 -3.33 -20.85 8.56
CA PRO A 252 -4.57 -21.55 8.20
C PRO A 252 -5.84 -20.72 8.40
N HIS A 253 -5.81 -19.73 9.29
CA HIS A 253 -6.93 -18.80 9.54
C HIS A 253 -6.84 -17.51 8.71
N LEU A 254 -5.64 -17.12 8.29
CA LEU A 254 -5.36 -15.83 7.68
C LEU A 254 -5.13 -15.90 6.16
N GLY A 255 -4.84 -17.08 5.63
CA GLY A 255 -4.41 -17.29 4.26
C GLY A 255 -2.92 -17.01 4.05
N THR A 256 -2.52 -16.92 2.77
CA THR A 256 -1.11 -16.80 2.36
C THR A 256 -0.80 -15.51 1.60
N ALA A 257 -1.77 -14.60 1.49
CA ALA A 257 -1.51 -13.26 0.96
C ALA A 257 -0.70 -12.44 1.97
N PRO A 258 0.01 -11.38 1.54
CA PRO A 258 0.62 -10.44 2.48
C PRO A 258 -0.42 -9.93 3.47
N LEU A 259 -0.07 -9.86 4.75
CA LEU A 259 -1.02 -9.62 5.82
C LEU A 259 -0.45 -8.64 6.84
N PHE A 260 -1.32 -8.02 7.62
CA PHE A 260 -0.93 -7.16 8.73
C PHE A 260 -0.49 -8.00 9.93
N THR A 261 0.52 -7.53 10.66
CA THR A 261 0.81 -8.02 12.01
C THR A 261 0.92 -6.86 12.99
N LEU A 262 0.36 -7.04 14.18
CA LEU A 262 0.45 -6.10 15.29
C LEU A 262 0.98 -6.78 16.54
N ASN A 263 1.88 -6.10 17.25
CA ASN A 263 2.15 -6.38 18.65
C ASN A 263 1.03 -5.78 19.51
N SER A 264 0.50 -6.54 20.45
CA SER A 264 -0.57 -6.05 21.34
C SER A 264 -0.08 -5.10 22.44
N ASP A 265 1.22 -4.91 22.61
CA ASP A 265 1.77 -4.15 23.74
C ASP A 265 2.19 -2.71 23.43
N MET A 266 1.69 -2.19 22.32
CA MET A 266 1.97 -0.86 21.83
C MET A 266 0.65 -0.09 21.68
N VAL A 267 0.70 1.22 21.88
CA VAL A 267 -0.45 2.12 21.72
C VAL A 267 -0.07 3.19 20.70
N TRP A 268 -1.00 3.49 19.79
CA TRP A 268 -0.84 4.52 18.75
C TRP A 268 -1.92 5.59 18.91
N SER A 269 -1.61 6.83 18.53
CA SER A 269 -2.59 7.90 18.33
C SER A 269 -2.36 8.57 16.96
N GLY A 270 -3.35 9.34 16.50
CA GLY A 270 -3.29 10.01 15.19
C GLY A 270 -3.64 9.07 14.02
N PRO A 271 -2.93 9.14 12.88
CA PRO A 271 -3.26 8.33 11.70
C PRO A 271 -3.25 6.83 11.99
N ASN A 272 -4.23 6.08 11.47
CA ASN A 272 -4.33 4.65 11.73
C ASN A 272 -3.11 3.89 11.14
N PRO A 273 -2.35 3.12 11.94
CA PRO A 273 -1.11 2.47 11.49
C PRO A 273 -1.34 1.43 10.39
N LEU A 274 -2.47 0.71 10.41
CA LEU A 274 -2.79 -0.29 9.39
C LEU A 274 -3.18 0.37 8.06
N ARG A 275 -3.86 1.52 8.08
CA ARG A 275 -4.16 2.29 6.86
C ARG A 275 -2.88 2.79 6.20
N GLN A 276 -2.01 3.43 6.98
CA GLN A 276 -0.71 3.93 6.50
C GLN A 276 0.11 2.81 5.84
N LEU A 277 0.18 1.65 6.49
CA LEU A 277 0.85 0.48 5.93
C LEU A 277 0.19 0.00 4.64
N GLY A 278 -1.13 -0.09 4.60
CA GLY A 278 -1.88 -0.51 3.41
C GLY A 278 -1.69 0.43 2.23
N GLU A 279 -1.71 1.73 2.48
CA GLU A 279 -1.51 2.80 1.49
C GLU A 279 -0.07 2.84 0.96
N ALA A 280 0.92 2.51 1.79
CA ALA A 280 2.33 2.50 1.42
C ALA A 280 2.84 1.14 0.87
N TRP A 281 2.08 0.04 1.03
CA TRP A 281 2.48 -1.27 0.55
C TRP A 281 2.63 -1.32 -0.98
N ARG A 282 3.77 -1.82 -1.46
CA ARG A 282 4.04 -2.07 -2.88
C ARG A 282 4.44 -3.53 -3.09
N ARG A 283 4.03 -4.13 -4.22
CA ARG A 283 4.38 -5.52 -4.53
C ARG A 283 5.89 -5.60 -4.80
N GLY A 284 6.54 -6.70 -4.42
CA GLY A 284 8.00 -6.81 -4.39
C GLY A 284 8.60 -6.50 -3.01
N MET A 285 7.91 -5.72 -2.17
CA MET A 285 8.19 -5.72 -0.74
C MET A 285 7.97 -7.14 -0.19
N GLY A 286 8.83 -7.55 0.75
CA GLY A 286 8.60 -8.74 1.56
C GLY A 286 8.12 -8.39 2.95
N ALA A 287 8.48 -7.21 3.45
CA ALA A 287 7.87 -6.60 4.62
C ALA A 287 7.96 -5.06 4.52
N LEU A 288 6.96 -4.40 5.09
CA LEU A 288 6.88 -2.94 5.26
C LEU A 288 6.60 -2.68 6.73
N LEU A 289 7.55 -2.04 7.42
CA LEU A 289 7.47 -1.77 8.85
C LEU A 289 7.07 -0.32 9.09
N LEU A 290 6.19 -0.11 10.06
CA LEU A 290 5.88 1.23 10.56
C LEU A 290 6.87 1.60 11.68
N LEU A 291 7.48 2.76 11.56
CA LEU A 291 8.58 3.22 12.43
C LEU A 291 8.25 4.54 13.12
N VAL A 292 8.95 4.84 14.21
CA VAL A 292 9.01 6.19 14.80
C VAL A 292 10.47 6.57 15.10
N PRO A 293 10.84 7.85 15.02
CA PRO A 293 12.14 8.30 15.52
C PRO A 293 12.32 7.98 17.00
N GLY A 294 13.53 7.61 17.42
CA GLY A 294 13.84 7.20 18.78
C GLY A 294 13.51 8.26 19.83
N GLU A 295 13.64 9.54 19.49
CA GLU A 295 13.25 10.66 20.34
C GLU A 295 11.73 10.78 20.56
N ARG A 296 10.92 10.19 19.67
CA ARG A 296 9.45 10.09 19.79
C ARG A 296 8.98 8.74 20.35
N ALA A 297 9.91 7.81 20.65
CA ALA A 297 9.58 6.45 21.09
C ALA A 297 9.20 6.40 22.58
N ALA A 298 8.03 6.93 22.94
CA ALA A 298 7.56 7.03 24.32
C ALA A 298 7.46 5.66 25.01
N GLY A 299 7.78 5.60 26.31
CA GLY A 299 7.75 4.35 27.11
C GLY A 299 8.87 3.35 26.78
N ARG A 300 9.63 3.54 25.71
CA ARG A 300 10.73 2.64 25.34
C ARG A 300 11.95 2.88 26.22
N LYS A 301 12.54 1.80 26.73
CA LYS A 301 13.74 1.85 27.60
C LYS A 301 15.07 1.70 26.88
N ALA A 302 15.08 1.12 25.69
CA ALA A 302 16.34 0.90 24.98
C ALA A 302 16.87 2.23 24.39
N ALA A 303 18.19 2.40 24.46
CA ALA A 303 18.85 3.66 24.10
C ALA A 303 19.07 3.84 22.59
N THR A 304 19.04 2.75 21.82
CA THR A 304 19.24 2.77 20.36
C THR A 304 17.94 2.42 19.65
N GLY A 305 17.77 2.95 18.45
CA GLY A 305 16.76 2.48 17.51
C GLY A 305 17.12 1.12 16.92
N ASP A 306 16.20 0.61 16.11
CA ASP A 306 16.23 -0.71 15.49
C ASP A 306 16.66 -0.63 14.01
N PHE A 307 16.39 0.49 13.34
CA PHE A 307 16.60 0.67 11.89
C PHE A 307 17.05 2.08 11.49
N ASP A 308 17.67 2.15 10.32
CA ASP A 308 17.85 3.36 9.51
C ASP A 308 17.08 3.20 8.20
N LEU A 309 16.74 4.31 7.56
CA LEU A 309 15.91 4.37 6.35
C LEU A 309 16.67 5.05 5.23
N ASP A 310 16.87 4.35 4.11
CA ASP A 310 17.50 4.94 2.93
C ASP A 310 16.51 5.82 2.12
N PRO A 311 16.99 6.67 1.20
CA PRO A 311 16.12 7.53 0.40
C PRO A 311 15.11 6.80 -0.51
N SER A 312 15.29 5.49 -0.72
CA SER A 312 14.38 4.63 -1.49
C SER A 312 13.33 3.94 -0.61
N GLY A 313 13.36 4.18 0.71
CA GLY A 313 12.44 3.59 1.67
C GLY A 313 12.85 2.20 2.17
N ARG A 314 14.09 1.74 1.90
CA ARG A 314 14.59 0.44 2.39
C ARG A 314 15.19 0.57 3.78
N LEU A 315 15.02 -0.48 4.56
CA LEU A 315 15.53 -0.52 5.94
C LEU A 315 16.90 -1.17 6.04
N ILE A 316 17.75 -0.50 6.79
CA ILE A 316 19.07 -0.97 7.20
C ILE A 316 18.99 -1.25 8.71
N ARG A 317 19.62 -2.34 9.17
CA ARG A 317 19.61 -2.70 10.60
C ARG A 317 20.47 -1.73 11.40
N GLY A 318 19.96 -1.34 12.57
CA GLY A 318 20.55 -0.31 13.42
C GLY A 318 20.30 1.08 12.87
N GLY A 319 20.16 2.06 13.77
CA GLY A 319 19.86 3.44 13.39
C GLY A 319 18.98 4.12 14.44
N PRO A 320 18.44 5.31 14.12
CA PRO A 320 17.65 6.10 15.06
C PRO A 320 16.18 5.69 15.11
N LEU A 321 15.67 4.92 14.14
CA LEU A 321 14.25 4.61 14.02
C LEU A 321 13.89 3.34 14.79
N VAL A 322 12.75 3.36 15.47
CA VAL A 322 12.21 2.29 16.31
C VAL A 322 11.04 1.62 15.60
N TYR A 323 11.01 0.30 15.60
CA TYR A 323 9.86 -0.46 15.10
C TYR A 323 8.66 -0.34 16.04
N THR A 324 7.53 0.09 15.50
CA THR A 324 6.33 0.39 16.30
C THR A 324 5.55 -0.84 16.73
N GLY A 325 5.88 -2.03 16.22
CA GLY A 325 5.05 -3.22 16.42
C GLY A 325 4.00 -3.44 15.31
N ALA A 326 3.91 -2.57 14.31
CA ALA A 326 3.01 -2.69 13.17
C ALA A 326 3.75 -2.89 11.83
N GLN A 327 3.34 -3.88 11.05
CA GLN A 327 3.88 -4.11 9.69
C GLN A 327 2.85 -4.79 8.77
N ILE A 328 3.13 -4.76 7.47
CA ILE A 328 2.66 -5.78 6.51
C ILE A 328 3.83 -6.70 6.18
N ILE A 329 3.57 -8.00 6.10
CA ILE A 329 4.57 -9.00 5.72
C ILE A 329 3.99 -10.00 4.71
N ASP A 330 4.79 -10.36 3.70
CA ASP A 330 4.52 -11.48 2.80
C ASP A 330 4.91 -12.79 3.51
N PRO A 331 3.94 -13.65 3.90
CA PRO A 331 4.22 -14.83 4.70
C PRO A 331 5.03 -15.90 3.94
N ALA A 332 5.26 -15.74 2.62
CA ALA A 332 6.15 -16.62 1.86
C ALA A 332 7.58 -16.64 2.43
N ILE A 333 8.03 -15.55 3.07
CA ILE A 333 9.36 -15.48 3.70
C ILE A 333 9.54 -16.51 4.82
N LEU A 334 8.45 -16.94 5.47
CA LEU A 334 8.50 -17.92 6.55
C LEU A 334 8.98 -19.29 6.06
N GLY A 335 8.82 -19.60 4.77
CA GLY A 335 9.38 -20.81 4.17
C GLY A 335 10.90 -20.89 4.22
N ALA A 336 11.59 -19.74 4.31
CA ALA A 336 13.05 -19.68 4.43
C ALA A 336 13.55 -19.81 5.89
N LEU A 337 12.64 -19.80 6.88
CA LEU A 337 12.99 -19.89 8.30
C LEU A 337 12.87 -21.33 8.82
N PRO A 338 13.69 -21.71 9.82
CA PRO A 338 13.59 -23.01 10.49
C PRO A 338 12.15 -23.32 10.96
N PRO A 339 11.72 -24.59 10.94
CA PRO A 339 10.47 -24.99 11.55
C PRO A 339 10.52 -24.82 13.07
N GLY A 340 9.37 -24.59 13.70
CA GLY A 340 9.24 -24.40 15.16
C GLY A 340 9.48 -22.95 15.61
N PRO A 341 9.96 -22.75 16.86
CA PRO A 341 10.16 -21.42 17.43
C PRO A 341 11.12 -20.56 16.58
N SER A 342 10.63 -19.42 16.09
CA SER A 342 11.40 -18.53 15.22
C SER A 342 10.93 -17.07 15.32
N SER A 343 11.89 -16.14 15.19
CA SER A 343 11.64 -14.69 15.30
C SER A 343 11.46 -14.04 13.93
N LEU A 344 10.58 -13.03 13.84
CA LEU A 344 10.47 -12.18 12.65
C LEU A 344 11.74 -11.37 12.37
N ASN A 345 12.64 -11.19 13.35
CA ASN A 345 13.95 -10.58 13.08
C ASN A 345 14.73 -11.35 12.02
N ALA A 346 14.70 -12.70 12.05
CA ALA A 346 15.36 -13.51 11.03
C ALA A 346 14.70 -13.35 9.65
N ALA A 347 13.38 -13.14 9.60
CA ALA A 347 12.67 -12.81 8.36
C ALA A 347 13.15 -11.46 7.81
N TRP A 348 13.24 -10.45 8.68
CA TRP A 348 13.68 -9.11 8.32
C TRP A 348 15.14 -9.10 7.84
N ASP A 349 16.04 -9.81 8.52
CA ASP A 349 17.44 -9.91 8.09
C ASP A 349 17.54 -10.56 6.69
N ALA A 350 16.76 -11.61 6.42
CA ALA A 350 16.70 -12.25 5.11
C ALA A 350 16.10 -11.32 4.02
N LEU A 351 15.08 -10.54 4.36
CA LEU A 351 14.45 -9.59 3.44
C LEU A 351 15.34 -8.37 3.17
N ALA A 352 16.06 -7.89 4.17
CA ALA A 352 17.02 -6.79 4.03
C ALA A 352 18.15 -7.21 3.07
N ALA A 353 18.68 -8.43 3.21
CA ALA A 353 19.67 -8.98 2.29
C ALA A 353 19.18 -9.08 0.83
N GLN A 354 17.87 -9.15 0.62
CA GLN A 354 17.22 -9.17 -0.70
C GLN A 354 16.79 -7.78 -1.19
N GLY A 355 16.99 -6.72 -0.40
CA GLY A 355 16.48 -5.38 -0.70
C GLY A 355 14.95 -5.28 -0.67
N ARG A 356 14.29 -6.17 0.07
CA ARG A 356 12.82 -6.32 0.14
C ARG A 356 12.22 -5.87 1.48
N LEU A 357 13.04 -5.44 2.43
CA LEU A 357 12.60 -4.86 3.71
C LEU A 357 12.48 -3.33 3.58
N HIS A 358 11.28 -2.81 3.78
CA HIS A 358 10.99 -1.38 3.64
C HIS A 358 10.36 -0.82 4.91
N GLY A 359 10.35 0.50 5.05
CA GLY A 359 9.69 1.16 6.17
C GLY A 359 9.13 2.53 5.81
N ILE A 360 8.17 2.97 6.63
CA ILE A 360 7.60 4.32 6.63
C ILE A 360 7.55 4.84 8.06
N VAL A 361 7.59 6.16 8.22
CA VAL A 361 7.58 6.82 9.52
C VAL A 361 6.14 7.20 9.88
N HIS A 362 5.73 6.87 11.11
CA HIS A 362 4.45 7.26 11.70
C HIS A 362 4.52 8.69 12.20
N GLU A 363 3.56 9.51 11.79
CA GLU A 363 3.49 10.93 12.16
C GLU A 363 2.68 11.17 13.44
N GLY A 364 1.92 10.18 13.90
CA GLY A 364 1.16 10.26 15.15
C GLY A 364 1.96 9.91 16.40
N GLY A 365 1.27 9.80 17.53
CA GLY A 365 1.85 9.34 18.79
C GLY A 365 2.04 7.82 18.80
N TRP A 366 3.05 7.38 19.55
CA TRP A 366 3.33 5.96 19.79
C TRP A 366 3.93 5.75 21.18
N CYS A 367 3.49 4.71 21.89
CA CYS A 367 4.02 4.34 23.20
C CYS A 367 4.22 2.82 23.35
N ASP A 368 5.39 2.42 23.84
CA ASP A 368 5.70 1.04 24.28
C ASP A 368 5.18 0.82 25.72
N VAL A 369 4.18 -0.04 25.86
CA VAL A 369 3.63 -0.44 27.17
C VAL A 369 4.34 -1.72 27.64
N GLY A 370 5.67 -1.67 27.59
CA GLY A 370 6.62 -2.75 27.89
C GLY A 370 6.85 -3.00 29.37
N HIS A 371 6.58 -2.00 30.20
CA HIS A 371 6.81 -1.99 31.65
C HIS A 371 5.70 -1.18 32.37
N PRO A 372 5.52 -1.34 33.70
CA PRO A 372 4.38 -0.74 34.40
C PRO A 372 4.27 0.78 34.23
N GLY A 373 5.40 1.51 34.29
CA GLY A 373 5.42 2.95 34.05
C GLY A 373 4.98 3.40 32.63
N GLY A 374 4.95 2.50 31.64
CA GLY A 374 4.48 2.82 30.29
C GLY A 374 2.97 3.05 30.22
N ILE A 375 2.20 2.55 31.19
CA ILE A 375 0.74 2.74 31.24
C ILE A 375 0.41 4.23 31.35
N ALA A 376 0.96 4.91 32.35
CA ALA A 376 0.70 6.33 32.58
C ALA A 376 1.18 7.22 31.40
N ILE A 377 2.27 6.81 30.72
CA ILE A 377 2.77 7.51 29.53
C ILE A 377 1.79 7.36 28.37
N ALA A 378 1.30 6.13 28.13
CA ALA A 378 0.30 5.88 27.09
C ALA A 378 -1.02 6.60 27.37
N GLU A 379 -1.48 6.63 28.62
CA GLU A 379 -2.70 7.35 29.01
C GLU A 379 -2.59 8.86 28.78
N ALA A 380 -1.45 9.46 29.14
CA ALA A 380 -1.19 10.87 28.88
C ALA A 380 -1.18 11.17 27.37
N MET A 381 -0.50 10.32 26.59
CA MET A 381 -0.43 10.46 25.13
C MET A 381 -1.83 10.39 24.47
N LEU A 382 -2.68 9.45 24.90
CA LEU A 382 -4.05 9.32 24.38
C LEU A 382 -4.93 10.51 24.78
N ALA A 383 -4.79 11.02 26.00
CA ALA A 383 -5.52 12.19 26.46
C ALA A 383 -5.18 13.45 25.66
N GLU A 384 -3.91 13.65 25.29
CA GLU A 384 -3.46 14.77 24.46
C GLU A 384 -3.98 14.68 23.02
N ALA A 385 -4.17 13.46 22.49
CA ALA A 385 -4.68 13.24 21.14
C ALA A 385 -6.22 13.42 21.02
N GLY A 386 -6.94 13.49 22.15
CA GLY A 386 -8.40 13.53 22.18
C GLY A 386 -9.06 12.16 22.01
N ASP A 387 -8.31 11.08 22.26
CA ASP A 387 -8.74 9.68 22.09
C ASP A 387 -9.32 9.04 23.37
N VAL A 388 -9.70 9.85 24.38
CA VAL A 388 -10.22 9.42 25.70
C VAL A 388 -11.71 9.67 25.84
#